data_AF-A0A7Y3I9W7-F1
#
_entry.id   AF-A0A7Y3I9W7-F1
#
_cell.length_a   1.000
_cell.length_b   1.000
_cell.length_c   1.000
_cell.angle_alpha   90.00
_cell.angle_beta   90.00
_cell.angle_gamma   90.00
#
_symmetry.space_group_name_H-M   'P 1'
#
loop_
_entity.id
_entity.type
_entity.pdbx_description
1 polymer ?
#
loop_
_entity_poly.entity_id
_entity_poly.type
_entity_poly.pdbx_seq_one_letter_code
_entity_poly.pdbx_strand_id
1 'polypeptide(L)'
;MGGCGVFAGVLWAAWAAVPAAAQGNGPLTIARLQYDGGGDWYANPSSLPNLLAAVRERTGIETAARDVPIRPLDPALRDYPYLYMTGHGNVRFSPEERRALRSYLLGGGFLHADDNYGMDESFRRELALIFPDRSLVEIPSDHAIFREPYAFEDGLPKIHEHDGNAPQAFGVFDQGRLVVLYTFETDLGDGWEDADVHEDPEEVREAALRMGVNVFLYALTQGAWST
;
A
#
# COMPACT_ATOMS: atom_id res chain seq x y z
N MET A 1 -50.52 -3.59 19.99
CA MET A 1 -49.62 -2.42 20.11
C MET A 1 -48.36 -2.88 20.85
N GLY A 2 -47.18 -2.63 20.27
CA GLY A 2 -45.84 -2.92 20.81
C GLY A 2 -45.43 -4.38 20.62
N GLY A 3 -44.39 -4.75 19.90
CA GLY A 3 -43.25 -4.04 19.33
C GLY A 3 -42.14 -5.08 19.21
N CYS A 4 -41.98 -5.70 18.04
CA CYS A 4 -40.89 -6.64 17.77
C CYS A 4 -39.57 -5.86 17.68
N GLY A 5 -38.77 -5.91 18.74
CA GLY A 5 -37.37 -5.50 18.68
C GLY A 5 -36.54 -6.59 18.00
N VAL A 6 -36.17 -6.37 16.74
CA VAL A 6 -35.16 -7.16 16.06
C VAL A 6 -33.80 -6.63 16.53
N PHE A 7 -33.13 -7.36 17.41
CA PHE A 7 -31.72 -7.10 17.70
C PHE A 7 -30.90 -7.50 16.47
N ALA A 8 -30.41 -6.51 15.73
CA ALA A 8 -29.41 -6.70 14.70
C ALA A 8 -28.11 -7.13 15.38
N GLY A 9 -27.80 -8.42 15.31
CA GLY A 9 -26.49 -8.94 15.68
C GLY A 9 -25.45 -8.44 14.69
N VAL A 10 -24.59 -7.54 15.12
CA VAL A 10 -23.36 -7.18 14.40
C VAL A 10 -22.45 -8.42 14.47
N LEU A 11 -22.32 -9.12 13.35
CA LEU A 11 -21.35 -10.20 13.20
C LEU A 11 -19.95 -9.56 13.20
N TRP A 12 -19.25 -9.65 14.33
CA TRP A 12 -17.82 -9.46 14.37
C TRP A 12 -17.20 -10.62 13.60
N ALA A 13 -16.74 -10.39 12.37
CA ALA A 13 -15.85 -11.33 11.71
C ALA A 13 -14.65 -11.52 12.64
N ALA A 14 -14.49 -12.73 13.17
CA ALA A 14 -13.38 -13.08 14.03
C ALA A 14 -12.11 -13.05 13.16
N TRP A 15 -11.32 -11.99 13.32
CA TRP A 15 -9.99 -11.91 12.72
C TRP A 15 -9.22 -13.13 13.23
N ALA A 16 -8.75 -13.98 12.32
CA ALA A 16 -7.67 -14.88 12.66
C ALA A 16 -6.54 -13.97 13.17
N ALA A 17 -6.21 -14.10 14.45
CA ALA A 17 -5.16 -13.30 15.06
C ALA A 17 -3.94 -13.35 14.14
N VAL A 18 -3.52 -12.18 13.65
CA VAL A 18 -2.26 -12.07 12.92
C VAL A 18 -1.23 -12.76 13.81
N PRO A 19 -0.57 -13.83 13.35
CA PRO A 19 0.37 -14.54 14.19
C PRO A 19 1.38 -13.52 14.72
N ALA A 20 1.59 -13.53 16.04
CA ALA A 20 2.40 -12.55 16.78
C ALA A 20 3.89 -12.52 16.37
N ALA A 21 4.25 -13.12 15.24
CA ALA A 21 5.60 -13.26 14.71
C ALA A 21 6.11 -12.02 13.96
N ALA A 22 5.31 -10.97 13.76
CA ALA A 22 5.76 -9.71 13.14
C ALA A 22 6.11 -8.60 14.15
N GLN A 23 5.97 -8.86 15.45
CA GLN A 23 6.33 -7.88 16.49
C GLN A 23 7.83 -7.97 16.73
N GLY A 24 8.64 -7.25 15.93
CA GLY A 24 9.90 -6.72 16.43
C GLY A 24 9.64 -5.88 17.69
N ASN A 25 10.65 -5.57 18.50
CA ASN A 25 10.50 -4.90 19.81
C ASN A 25 9.89 -3.47 19.79
N GLY A 26 9.18 -3.04 18.74
CA GLY A 26 8.51 -1.75 18.60
C GLY A 26 7.27 -1.81 17.70
N PRO A 27 6.49 -0.72 17.63
CA PRO A 27 5.27 -0.66 16.82
C PRO A 27 5.58 -0.77 15.32
N LEU A 28 4.65 -1.33 14.54
CA LEU A 28 4.79 -1.47 13.09
C LEU A 28 4.79 -0.09 12.42
N THR A 29 5.54 0.06 11.33
CA THR A 29 5.54 1.29 10.53
C THR A 29 5.70 0.98 9.05
N ILE A 30 5.48 2.02 8.24
CA ILE A 30 5.72 2.00 6.80
C ILE A 30 7.10 2.61 6.54
N ALA A 31 7.91 1.92 5.74
CA ALA A 31 9.17 2.46 5.26
C ALA A 31 8.95 3.19 3.93
N ARG A 32 9.17 4.50 3.92
CA ARG A 32 9.10 5.32 2.71
C ARG A 32 10.39 5.16 1.92
N LEU A 33 10.29 4.53 0.76
CA LEU A 33 11.44 4.19 -0.07
C LEU A 33 11.97 5.44 -0.77
N GLN A 34 13.18 5.83 -0.42
CA GLN A 34 13.92 6.88 -1.11
C GLN A 34 14.58 6.32 -2.39
N TYR A 35 14.39 7.04 -3.49
CA TYR A 35 15.01 6.75 -4.78
C TYR A 35 15.72 7.98 -5.35
N ASP A 36 16.62 7.77 -6.31
CA ASP A 36 17.29 8.85 -7.05
C ASP A 36 16.55 9.14 -8.36
N GLY A 37 16.99 10.15 -9.12
CA GLY A 37 16.43 10.47 -10.44
C GLY A 37 15.66 11.79 -10.49
N GLY A 38 15.56 12.49 -9.37
CA GLY A 38 15.04 13.86 -9.28
C GLY A 38 13.57 13.96 -8.89
N GLY A 39 12.86 12.84 -8.77
CA GLY A 39 11.50 12.82 -8.22
C GLY A 39 11.47 13.03 -6.70
N ASP A 40 10.33 13.52 -6.22
CA ASP A 40 10.04 13.86 -4.84
C ASP A 40 9.44 12.66 -4.09
N TRP A 41 10.27 11.67 -3.77
CA TRP A 41 9.91 10.50 -2.94
C TRP A 41 9.28 10.85 -1.57
N TYR A 42 9.42 12.11 -1.13
CA TYR A 42 8.90 12.70 0.10
C TYR A 42 7.59 13.48 -0.09
N ALA A 43 6.95 13.39 -1.26
CA ALA A 43 5.61 13.96 -1.52
C ALA A 43 4.58 13.42 -0.51
N ASN A 44 3.50 14.16 -0.33
CA ASN A 44 2.38 13.77 0.51
C ASN A 44 2.84 13.46 1.97
N PRO A 45 3.24 14.51 2.72
CA PRO A 45 3.87 14.36 4.03
C PRO A 45 2.92 13.95 5.16
N SER A 46 1.62 14.24 5.06
CA SER A 46 0.63 13.85 6.10
C SER A 46 -0.01 12.48 5.84
N SER A 47 0.08 11.98 4.61
CA SER A 47 -0.52 10.73 4.13
C SER A 47 -0.18 9.50 4.96
N LEU A 48 1.11 9.16 5.08
CA LEU A 48 1.50 7.94 5.80
C LEU A 48 1.24 8.04 7.32
N PRO A 49 1.47 9.17 8.01
CA PRO A 49 0.99 9.37 9.37
C PRO A 49 -0.51 9.12 9.53
N ASN A 50 -1.33 9.63 8.60
CA ASN A 50 -2.79 9.47 8.64
C ASN A 50 -3.21 8.03 8.37
N LEU A 51 -2.58 7.35 7.41
CA LEU A 51 -2.80 5.93 7.15
C LEU A 51 -2.42 5.07 8.36
N LEU A 52 -1.25 5.32 8.99
CA LEU A 52 -0.82 4.59 10.19
C LEU A 52 -1.80 4.80 11.35
N ALA A 53 -2.33 6.01 11.51
CA ALA A 53 -3.36 6.30 12.51
C ALA A 53 -4.67 5.55 12.21
N ALA A 54 -5.13 5.55 10.95
CA ALA A 54 -6.32 4.84 10.52
C ALA A 54 -6.19 3.32 10.72
N VAL A 55 -5.03 2.73 10.40
CA VAL A 55 -4.73 1.32 10.68
C VAL A 55 -4.87 1.05 12.18
N ARG A 56 -4.23 1.84 13.04
CA ARG A 56 -4.31 1.66 14.50
C ARG A 56 -5.73 1.76 15.02
N GLU A 57 -6.47 2.78 14.60
CA GLU A 57 -7.85 3.01 15.03
C GLU A 57 -8.80 1.90 14.59
N ARG A 58 -8.68 1.45 13.33
CA ARG A 58 -9.66 0.54 12.71
C ARG A 58 -9.37 -0.93 12.98
N THR A 59 -8.13 -1.27 13.31
CA THR A 59 -7.68 -2.68 13.44
C THR A 59 -7.15 -3.02 14.83
N GLY A 60 -6.77 -2.02 15.63
CA GLY A 60 -6.10 -2.22 16.91
C GLY A 60 -4.64 -2.66 16.80
N ILE A 61 -4.06 -2.71 15.58
CA ILE A 61 -2.64 -2.96 15.38
C ILE A 61 -1.84 -1.75 15.86
N GLU A 62 -0.87 -1.96 16.75
CA GLU A 62 0.02 -0.91 17.22
C GLU A 62 0.94 -0.43 16.08
N THR A 63 0.75 0.82 15.67
CA THR A 63 1.55 1.50 14.64
C THR A 63 2.33 2.68 15.19
N ALA A 64 3.49 2.97 14.58
CA ALA A 64 4.25 4.18 14.85
C ALA A 64 3.46 5.42 14.42
N ALA A 65 3.83 6.58 14.96
CA ALA A 65 3.19 7.84 14.60
C ALA A 65 3.60 8.37 13.21
N ARG A 66 4.74 7.89 12.67
CA ARG A 66 5.30 8.33 11.39
C ARG A 66 5.99 7.18 10.67
N ASP A 67 6.03 7.31 9.35
CA ASP A 67 6.86 6.53 8.46
C ASP A 67 8.35 6.79 8.67
N VAL A 68 9.17 5.90 8.12
CA VAL A 68 10.63 6.01 8.18
C VAL A 68 11.20 6.08 6.77
N PRO A 69 11.97 7.11 6.40
CA PRO A 69 12.65 7.14 5.11
C PRO A 69 13.73 6.06 5.09
N ILE A 70 13.81 5.28 4.01
CA ILE A 70 14.81 4.23 3.86
C ILE A 70 15.35 4.14 2.44
N ARG A 71 16.64 3.80 2.31
CA ARG A 71 17.26 3.52 1.00
C ARG A 71 17.31 2.02 0.72
N PRO A 72 17.33 1.59 -0.55
CA PRO A 72 17.36 0.17 -0.88
C PRO A 72 18.58 -0.61 -0.36
N LEU A 73 19.71 0.07 -0.14
CA LEU A 73 20.93 -0.56 0.39
C LEU A 73 21.05 -0.43 1.92
N ASP A 74 20.06 0.15 2.60
CA ASP A 74 20.07 0.24 4.04
C ASP A 74 19.98 -1.17 4.66
N PRO A 75 20.89 -1.56 5.57
CA PRO A 75 20.84 -2.86 6.24
C PRO A 75 19.52 -3.13 6.96
N ALA A 76 18.83 -2.08 7.43
CA ALA A 76 17.55 -2.18 8.13
C ALA A 76 16.35 -2.38 7.19
N LEU A 77 16.52 -2.36 5.86
CA LEU A 77 15.40 -2.49 4.92
C LEU A 77 14.53 -3.73 5.21
N ARG A 78 15.17 -4.83 5.63
CA ARG A 78 14.51 -6.11 5.93
C ARG A 78 13.68 -6.10 7.21
N ASP A 79 13.85 -5.10 8.05
CA ASP A 79 13.09 -4.94 9.30
C ASP A 79 11.69 -4.36 9.03
N TYR A 80 11.45 -3.86 7.81
CA TYR A 80 10.17 -3.30 7.40
C TYR A 80 9.46 -4.24 6.43
N PRO A 81 8.28 -4.79 6.78
CA PRO A 81 7.53 -5.67 5.87
C PRO A 81 6.84 -4.91 4.73
N TYR A 82 6.64 -3.59 4.89
CA TYR A 82 5.92 -2.74 3.95
C TYR A 82 6.80 -1.56 3.53
N LEU A 83 7.13 -1.49 2.24
CA LEU A 83 7.67 -0.30 1.60
C LEU A 83 6.57 0.46 0.88
N TYR A 84 6.57 1.78 1.04
CA TYR A 84 5.77 2.71 0.25
C TYR A 84 6.67 3.57 -0.62
N MET A 85 6.30 3.79 -1.87
CA MET A 85 6.92 4.83 -2.70
C MET A 85 5.87 5.61 -3.48
N THR A 86 6.15 6.88 -3.70
CA THR A 86 5.33 7.81 -4.46
C THR A 86 6.23 8.91 -5.02
N GLY A 87 5.67 9.80 -5.84
CA GLY A 87 6.29 11.05 -6.25
C GLY A 87 6.06 11.37 -7.72
N HIS A 88 6.36 12.61 -8.07
CA HIS A 88 6.35 13.21 -9.38
C HIS A 88 7.68 12.96 -10.09
N GLY A 89 7.62 12.43 -11.31
CA GLY A 89 8.76 12.36 -12.22
C GLY A 89 9.65 11.14 -12.01
N ASN A 90 10.94 11.32 -12.27
CA ASN A 90 11.79 10.20 -12.65
C ASN A 90 12.35 9.40 -11.45
N VAL A 91 11.95 8.13 -11.37
CA VAL A 91 12.49 7.09 -10.48
C VAL A 91 13.73 6.45 -11.10
N ARG A 92 14.78 6.31 -10.30
CA ARG A 92 16.01 5.63 -10.68
C ARG A 92 16.65 4.92 -9.49
N PHE A 93 17.06 3.69 -9.73
CA PHE A 93 17.93 2.92 -8.84
C PHE A 93 19.25 2.58 -9.53
N SER A 94 20.32 2.48 -8.75
CA SER A 94 21.57 1.85 -9.17
C SER A 94 21.40 0.34 -9.41
N PRO A 95 22.29 -0.32 -10.17
CA PRO A 95 22.26 -1.77 -10.33
C PRO A 95 22.28 -2.54 -9.00
N GLU A 96 22.98 -2.03 -8.00
CA GLU A 96 23.06 -2.59 -6.64
C GLU A 96 21.72 -2.46 -5.92
N GLU A 97 21.11 -1.27 -5.95
CA GLU A 97 19.80 -1.02 -5.34
C GLU A 97 18.72 -1.90 -5.97
N ARG A 98 18.71 -2.08 -7.29
CA ARG A 98 17.77 -2.99 -7.97
C ARG A 98 17.91 -4.44 -7.50
N ARG A 99 19.15 -4.92 -7.35
CA ARG A 99 19.42 -6.28 -6.82
C ARG A 99 18.96 -6.41 -5.37
N ALA A 100 19.15 -5.37 -4.56
CA ALA A 100 18.70 -5.34 -3.17
C ALA A 100 17.17 -5.34 -3.06
N LEU A 101 16.47 -4.49 -3.82
CA LEU A 101 15.00 -4.47 -3.89
C LEU A 101 14.45 -5.82 -4.34
N ARG A 102 14.99 -6.40 -5.41
CA ARG A 102 14.57 -7.74 -5.86
C ARG A 102 14.72 -8.76 -4.73
N SER A 103 15.87 -8.77 -4.05
CA SER A 103 16.13 -9.72 -2.96
C SER A 103 15.21 -9.51 -1.76
N TYR A 104 14.91 -8.26 -1.42
CA TYR A 104 13.96 -7.88 -0.37
C TYR A 104 12.53 -8.36 -0.71
N LEU A 105 12.07 -8.04 -1.92
CA LEU A 105 10.72 -8.38 -2.39
C LEU A 105 10.53 -9.89 -2.50
N LEU A 106 11.50 -10.62 -3.06
CA LEU A 106 11.48 -12.09 -3.10
C LEU A 106 11.63 -12.72 -1.71
N GLY A 107 12.28 -12.01 -0.77
CA GLY A 107 12.52 -12.45 0.61
C GLY A 107 11.34 -12.28 1.56
N GLY A 108 10.18 -11.84 1.08
CA GLY A 108 8.96 -11.66 1.89
C GLY A 108 8.53 -10.21 2.06
N GLY A 109 9.32 -9.24 1.57
CA GLY A 109 8.92 -7.85 1.54
C GLY A 109 7.75 -7.57 0.60
N PHE A 110 7.16 -6.39 0.75
CA PHE A 110 6.08 -5.88 -0.08
C PHE A 110 6.36 -4.41 -0.43
N LEU A 111 6.16 -4.04 -1.70
CA LEU A 111 6.25 -2.65 -2.16
C LEU A 111 4.89 -2.19 -2.69
N HIS A 112 4.35 -1.13 -2.09
CA HIS A 112 3.28 -0.32 -2.66
C HIS A 112 3.89 0.90 -3.34
N ALA A 113 3.83 0.96 -4.65
CA ALA A 113 4.15 2.15 -5.44
C ALA A 113 2.84 2.85 -5.83
N ASP A 114 2.72 4.13 -5.51
CA ASP A 114 1.53 4.93 -5.79
C ASP A 114 1.90 6.13 -6.65
N ASP A 115 1.38 6.16 -7.88
CA ASP A 115 1.64 7.22 -8.83
C ASP A 115 0.95 8.52 -8.40
N ASN A 116 1.73 9.46 -7.88
CA ASN A 116 1.33 10.85 -7.68
C ASN A 116 1.62 11.63 -8.98
N TYR A 117 0.99 11.16 -10.05
CA TYR A 117 1.04 11.67 -11.42
C TYR A 117 2.43 11.98 -12.02
N GLY A 118 2.92 11.05 -12.85
CA GLY A 118 4.11 11.24 -13.68
C GLY A 118 5.30 10.34 -13.33
N MET A 119 5.06 9.34 -12.47
CA MET A 119 6.03 8.31 -12.09
C MET A 119 6.05 7.13 -13.09
N ASP A 120 4.92 6.84 -13.75
CA ASP A 120 4.63 5.60 -14.50
C ASP A 120 5.77 5.10 -15.40
N GLU A 121 6.19 5.91 -16.38
CA GLU A 121 7.23 5.49 -17.35
C GLU A 121 8.52 5.07 -16.63
N SER A 122 8.92 5.85 -15.64
CA SER A 122 10.16 5.63 -14.91
C SER A 122 10.08 4.43 -13.95
N PHE A 123 8.94 4.27 -13.28
CA PHE A 123 8.71 3.15 -12.38
C PHE A 123 8.62 1.82 -13.15
N ARG A 124 7.86 1.76 -14.25
CA ARG A 124 7.78 0.56 -15.11
C ARG A 124 9.14 0.17 -15.66
N ARG A 125 9.96 1.14 -16.06
CA ARG A 125 11.35 0.89 -16.49
C ARG A 125 12.18 0.27 -15.38
N GLU A 126 12.19 0.85 -14.19
CA GLU A 126 12.97 0.31 -13.06
C GLU A 126 12.45 -1.06 -12.63
N LEU A 127 11.13 -1.26 -12.63
CA LEU A 127 10.51 -2.54 -12.29
C LEU A 127 10.89 -3.64 -13.27
N ALA A 128 10.94 -3.36 -14.57
CA ALA A 128 11.43 -4.31 -15.58
C ALA A 128 12.91 -4.69 -15.39
N LEU A 129 13.72 -3.78 -14.82
CA LEU A 129 15.12 -4.06 -14.48
C LEU A 129 15.27 -4.84 -13.16
N ILE A 130 14.36 -4.65 -12.20
CA ILE A 130 14.28 -5.41 -10.94
C ILE A 130 13.73 -6.82 -11.20
N PHE A 131 12.73 -6.94 -12.08
CA PHE A 131 12.05 -8.18 -12.45
C PHE A 131 12.05 -8.44 -13.97
N PRO A 132 13.20 -8.81 -14.57
CA PRO A 132 13.27 -9.14 -15.99
C PRO A 132 12.51 -10.43 -16.37
N ASP A 133 12.13 -11.23 -15.37
CA ASP A 133 11.52 -12.56 -15.47
C ASP A 133 10.12 -12.63 -14.86
N ARG A 134 9.50 -11.49 -14.56
CA ARG A 134 8.10 -11.38 -14.13
C ARG A 134 7.42 -10.25 -14.88
N SER A 135 6.12 -10.39 -15.08
CA SER A 135 5.31 -9.34 -15.71
C SER A 135 4.59 -8.53 -14.65
N LEU A 136 4.48 -7.23 -14.89
CA LEU A 136 3.53 -6.36 -14.22
C LEU A 136 2.17 -6.58 -14.88
N VAL A 137 1.20 -7.13 -14.14
CA VAL A 137 -0.13 -7.50 -14.65
C VAL A 137 -1.22 -6.74 -13.90
N GLU A 138 -2.32 -6.43 -14.55
CA GLU A 138 -3.46 -5.81 -13.86
C GLU A 138 -4.06 -6.78 -12.83
N ILE A 139 -4.37 -6.27 -11.65
CA ILE A 139 -4.95 -7.04 -10.55
C ILE A 139 -6.47 -7.03 -10.74
N PRO A 140 -7.14 -8.19 -10.84
CA PRO A 140 -8.59 -8.23 -11.00
C PRO A 140 -9.29 -7.70 -9.74
N SER A 141 -10.47 -7.08 -9.91
CA SER A 141 -11.27 -6.53 -8.79
C SER A 141 -11.68 -7.59 -7.76
N ASP A 142 -11.63 -8.86 -8.14
CA ASP A 142 -11.94 -10.00 -7.30
C ASP A 142 -10.74 -10.49 -6.46
N HIS A 143 -9.59 -9.80 -6.54
CA HIS A 143 -8.42 -10.10 -5.72
C HIS A 143 -8.64 -9.74 -4.25
N ALA A 144 -8.04 -10.51 -3.33
CA ALA A 144 -8.22 -10.36 -1.88
C ALA A 144 -7.89 -8.96 -1.35
N ILE A 145 -6.96 -8.24 -2.00
CA ILE A 145 -6.57 -6.87 -1.64
C ILE A 145 -7.75 -5.88 -1.71
N PHE A 146 -8.78 -6.16 -2.50
CA PHE A 146 -9.98 -5.31 -2.64
C PHE A 146 -11.16 -5.78 -1.79
N ARG A 147 -11.03 -6.87 -1.03
CA ARG A 147 -12.17 -7.49 -0.34
C ARG A 147 -12.19 -7.26 1.16
N GLU A 148 -11.02 -7.20 1.80
CA GLU A 148 -10.93 -7.21 3.25
C GLU A 148 -9.92 -6.18 3.78
N PRO A 149 -10.23 -5.52 4.92
CA PRO A 149 -11.50 -5.58 5.66
C PRO A 149 -12.65 -4.80 5.00
N TYR A 150 -12.37 -3.97 4.00
CA TYR A 150 -13.37 -3.20 3.27
C TYR A 150 -13.56 -3.74 1.86
N ALA A 151 -14.81 -3.91 1.44
CA ALA A 151 -15.11 -4.39 0.09
C ALA A 151 -15.12 -3.24 -0.92
N PHE A 152 -14.38 -3.43 -2.02
CA PHE A 152 -14.39 -2.60 -3.22
C PHE A 152 -14.71 -3.48 -4.42
N GLU A 153 -16.00 -3.60 -4.75
CA GLU A 153 -16.49 -4.51 -5.81
C GLU A 153 -15.91 -4.18 -7.19
N ASP A 154 -15.65 -2.89 -7.43
CA ASP A 154 -15.09 -2.37 -8.68
C ASP A 154 -13.54 -2.30 -8.66
N GLY A 155 -12.88 -2.75 -7.58
CA GLY A 155 -11.43 -2.73 -7.45
C GLY A 155 -10.89 -1.43 -6.85
N LEU A 156 -9.87 -0.83 -7.47
CA LEU A 156 -9.20 0.35 -6.92
C LEU A 156 -10.16 1.58 -6.95
N PRO A 157 -10.36 2.33 -5.85
CA PRO A 157 -11.15 3.56 -5.89
C PRO A 157 -10.42 4.63 -6.72
N LYS A 158 -11.16 5.58 -7.28
CA LYS A 158 -10.60 6.79 -7.91
C LYS A 158 -10.55 7.90 -6.87
N ILE A 159 -9.36 8.44 -6.60
CA ILE A 159 -9.15 9.50 -5.59
C ILE A 159 -8.90 10.85 -6.26
N HIS A 160 -7.81 10.97 -7.02
CA HIS A 160 -7.43 12.19 -7.72
C HIS A 160 -7.59 12.10 -9.25
N GLU A 161 -7.75 13.26 -9.90
CA GLU A 161 -7.82 13.35 -11.36
C GLU A 161 -6.41 13.41 -11.97
N HIS A 162 -6.11 12.47 -12.87
CA HIS A 162 -4.91 12.48 -13.70
C HIS A 162 -5.32 12.74 -15.16
N ASP A 163 -5.18 11.77 -16.07
CA ASP A 163 -5.58 11.90 -17.48
C ASP A 163 -7.09 11.62 -17.72
N GLY A 164 -7.88 11.55 -16.64
CA GLY A 164 -9.30 11.21 -16.69
C GLY A 164 -9.59 9.74 -16.99
N ASN A 165 -8.59 8.86 -16.90
CA ASN A 165 -8.77 7.43 -17.07
C ASN A 165 -9.27 6.77 -15.77
N ALA A 166 -9.72 5.52 -15.90
CA ALA A 166 -10.12 4.70 -14.77
C ALA A 166 -8.90 4.35 -13.89
N PRO A 167 -9.05 4.24 -12.56
CA PRO A 167 -7.99 3.82 -11.67
C PRO A 167 -7.59 2.37 -11.96
N GLN A 168 -6.28 2.09 -11.91
CA GLN A 168 -5.75 0.76 -12.20
C GLN A 168 -4.78 0.31 -11.12
N ALA A 169 -4.92 -0.94 -10.70
CA ALA A 169 -3.95 -1.61 -9.85
C ALA A 169 -3.20 -2.65 -10.65
N PHE A 170 -1.87 -2.56 -10.65
CA PHE A 170 -1.00 -3.56 -11.24
C PHE A 170 -0.21 -4.29 -10.17
N GLY A 171 0.17 -5.53 -10.46
CA GLY A 171 0.86 -6.41 -9.54
C GLY A 171 2.03 -7.14 -10.19
N VAL A 172 3.10 -7.32 -9.41
CA VAL A 172 4.11 -8.36 -9.70
C VAL A 172 3.87 -9.51 -8.73
N PHE A 173 3.71 -10.71 -9.26
CA PHE A 173 3.49 -11.91 -8.48
C PHE A 173 4.74 -12.80 -8.50
N ASP A 174 5.09 -13.36 -7.34
CA ASP A 174 6.10 -14.40 -7.19
C ASP A 174 5.51 -15.58 -6.44
N GLN A 175 5.49 -16.76 -7.09
CA GLN A 175 4.91 -17.98 -6.53
C GLN A 175 3.46 -17.80 -6.02
N GLY A 176 2.66 -16.98 -6.71
CA GLY A 176 1.27 -16.67 -6.34
C GLY A 176 1.13 -15.55 -5.29
N ARG A 177 2.23 -15.08 -4.70
CA ARG A 177 2.27 -13.98 -3.74
C ARG A 177 2.44 -12.63 -4.45
N LEU A 178 1.63 -11.63 -4.12
CA LEU A 178 1.77 -10.28 -4.67
C LEU A 178 2.93 -9.55 -3.99
N VAL A 179 4.04 -9.34 -4.69
CA VAL A 179 5.25 -8.73 -4.09
C VAL A 179 5.35 -7.23 -4.35
N VAL A 180 4.74 -6.74 -5.42
CA VAL A 180 4.61 -5.31 -5.73
C VAL A 180 3.16 -5.02 -6.06
N LEU A 181 2.58 -4.00 -5.42
CA LEU A 181 1.36 -3.32 -5.85
C LEU A 181 1.78 -1.98 -6.47
N TYR A 182 1.25 -1.69 -7.65
CA TYR A 182 1.38 -0.40 -8.31
C TYR A 182 0.00 0.19 -8.57
N THR A 183 -0.33 1.29 -7.91
CA THR A 183 -1.57 2.04 -8.11
C THR A 183 -1.31 3.19 -9.07
N PHE A 184 -2.10 3.23 -10.14
CA PHE A 184 -1.99 4.16 -11.24
C PHE A 184 -3.36 4.80 -11.50
N GLU A 185 -3.37 6.05 -11.96
CA GLU A 185 -4.63 6.78 -12.24
C GLU A 185 -5.54 6.89 -11.00
N THR A 186 -4.97 6.95 -9.80
CA THR A 186 -5.74 7.18 -8.57
C THR A 186 -5.10 8.17 -7.60
N ASP A 187 -3.81 8.04 -7.31
CA ASP A 187 -3.15 8.67 -6.16
C ASP A 187 -3.87 8.40 -4.82
N LEU A 188 -3.62 7.22 -4.22
CA LEU A 188 -4.17 6.94 -2.89
C LEU A 188 -3.59 7.87 -1.82
N GLY A 189 -2.34 8.31 -2.02
CA GLY A 189 -1.63 9.25 -1.16
C GLY A 189 -2.41 10.54 -0.99
N ASP A 190 -2.86 11.18 -2.06
CA ASP A 190 -3.65 12.43 -1.97
C ASP A 190 -4.87 12.28 -1.04
N GLY A 191 -5.61 11.17 -1.15
CA GLY A 191 -6.77 10.91 -0.28
C GLY A 191 -6.41 10.59 1.17
N TRP A 192 -5.14 10.31 1.48
CA TRP A 192 -4.66 10.13 2.85
C TRP A 192 -4.16 11.43 3.48
N GLU A 193 -3.95 12.50 2.72
CA GLU A 193 -3.53 13.80 3.26
C GLU A 193 -4.58 14.41 4.21
N ASP A 194 -4.14 15.39 4.98
CA ASP A 194 -5.01 16.26 5.77
C ASP A 194 -6.08 16.90 4.86
N ALA A 195 -7.29 17.09 5.41
CA ALA A 195 -8.47 17.45 4.62
C ALA A 195 -8.35 18.81 3.90
N ASP A 196 -7.43 19.68 4.34
CA ASP A 196 -7.18 21.01 3.79
C ASP A 196 -6.08 21.04 2.72
N VAL A 197 -5.46 19.90 2.36
CA VAL A 197 -4.36 19.86 1.37
C VAL A 197 -4.88 19.83 -0.06
N HIS A 198 -5.80 18.90 -0.38
CA HIS A 198 -6.34 18.70 -1.74
C HIS A 198 -7.84 19.04 -1.86
N GLU A 199 -8.50 19.34 -0.73
CA GLU A 199 -9.95 19.60 -0.65
C GLU A 199 -10.82 18.45 -1.20
N ASP A 200 -10.29 17.23 -1.19
CA ASP A 200 -11.04 16.03 -1.58
C ASP A 200 -12.27 15.84 -0.68
N PRO A 201 -13.43 15.44 -1.25
CA PRO A 201 -14.61 15.14 -0.47
C PRO A 201 -14.34 14.07 0.61
N GLU A 202 -15.04 14.16 1.74
CA GLU A 202 -14.86 13.25 2.87
C GLU A 202 -15.03 11.78 2.46
N GLU A 203 -15.99 11.50 1.59
CA GLU A 203 -16.23 10.15 1.06
C GLU A 203 -15.07 9.61 0.22
N VAL A 204 -14.36 10.47 -0.50
CA VAL A 204 -13.19 10.11 -1.32
C VAL A 204 -12.02 9.80 -0.40
N ARG A 205 -11.76 10.66 0.59
CA ARG A 205 -10.72 10.43 1.60
C ARG A 205 -10.98 9.17 2.43
N GLU A 206 -12.23 8.91 2.79
CA GLU A 206 -12.61 7.67 3.48
C GLU A 206 -12.38 6.43 2.61
N ALA A 207 -12.70 6.49 1.32
CA ALA A 207 -12.41 5.41 0.38
C ALA A 207 -10.90 5.16 0.26
N ALA A 208 -10.09 6.22 0.16
CA ALA A 208 -8.63 6.13 0.14
C ALA A 208 -8.09 5.44 1.41
N LEU A 209 -8.51 5.90 2.59
CA LEU A 209 -8.08 5.33 3.87
C LEU A 209 -8.49 3.86 4.02
N ARG A 210 -9.71 3.50 3.62
CA ARG A 210 -10.16 2.09 3.62
C ARG A 210 -9.29 1.22 2.71
N MET A 211 -8.99 1.70 1.50
CA MET A 211 -8.13 0.97 0.58
C MET A 211 -6.71 0.85 1.13
N GLY A 212 -6.16 1.92 1.72
CA GLY A 212 -4.85 1.89 2.38
C GLY A 212 -4.78 0.86 3.51
N VAL A 213 -5.83 0.78 4.35
CA VAL A 213 -5.94 -0.23 5.41
C VAL A 213 -5.98 -1.64 4.83
N ASN A 214 -6.75 -1.88 3.76
CA ASN A 214 -6.73 -3.17 3.04
C ASN A 214 -5.32 -3.52 2.57
N VAL A 215 -4.62 -2.62 1.86
CA VAL A 215 -3.27 -2.88 1.34
C VAL A 215 -2.30 -3.18 2.48
N PHE A 216 -2.35 -2.42 3.58
CA PHE A 216 -1.49 -2.62 4.75
C PHE A 216 -1.70 -4.00 5.37
N LEU A 217 -2.95 -4.39 5.62
CA LEU A 217 -3.27 -5.69 6.20
C LEU A 217 -2.96 -6.85 5.25
N TYR A 218 -3.25 -6.66 3.96
CA TYR A 218 -2.90 -7.64 2.94
C TYR A 218 -1.39 -7.91 2.94
N ALA A 219 -0.56 -6.86 2.94
CA ALA A 219 0.89 -6.99 3.00
C ALA A 219 1.38 -7.76 4.24
N LEU A 220 0.79 -7.50 5.42
CA LEU A 220 1.16 -8.20 6.66
C LEU A 220 0.70 -9.65 6.73
N THR A 221 -0.35 -10.03 5.99
CA THR A 221 -0.96 -11.35 6.07
C THR A 221 -0.51 -12.29 4.96
N GLN A 222 0.26 -11.85 3.96
CA GLN A 222 0.66 -12.71 2.83
C GLN A 222 1.47 -13.96 3.23
N GLY A 223 2.04 -14.01 4.44
CA GLY A 223 2.69 -15.23 4.98
C GLY A 223 1.76 -16.23 5.64
N ALA A 224 0.49 -15.88 5.89
CA ALA A 224 -0.48 -16.69 6.63
C ALA A 224 -1.42 -17.52 5.72
N TRP A 225 -1.46 -17.24 4.42
CA TRP A 225 -2.41 -17.85 3.47
C TRP A 225 -1.82 -19.02 2.65
N SER A 226 -0.62 -19.49 3.00
CA SER A 226 0.13 -20.49 2.23
C SER A 226 0.09 -21.91 2.81
N THR A 227 -0.97 -22.29 3.53
CA THR A 227 -1.17 -23.68 4.02
C THR A 227 -2.36 -24.36 3.39
#